data_AF-A0A5C6JSB7-F1
#
_entry.id   AF-A0A5C6JSB7-F1
#
_cell.length_a   1.000
_cell.length_b   1.000
_cell.length_c   1.000
_cell.angle_alpha   90.00
_cell.angle_beta   90.00
_cell.angle_gamma   90.00
#
_symmetry.space_group_name_H-M   'P 1'
#
loop_
_entity.id
_entity.type
_entity.pdbx_description
1 polymer ?
#
loop_
_entity_poly.entity_id
_entity_poly.type
_entity_poly.pdbx_seq_one_letter_code
_entity_poly.pdbx_strand_id
1 'polypeptide(L)'
;MGPLLRLYDTAGTAVACEPVDQGLLNRGYRLCTTRGRYFLKHHFDPDTADPAAIERRHRATQRLAALGVPVAVPLAHREGRTVAVIGGHAYALHPWIDGGHRHGAQLTRAESARLGALLGAVHACLERVMPPKGRTRPATAPHPVESADPADTFDLIGRLLARVRRHRPADAFDALARHRLLERRALLERHADRRPPPGGPVGWVHGDFHPFNLLYKDGAPAAIVDWDRLGVQPRAEEAVRAAAIFFVRPEGTLDLPKVRAYARAYRRAASATPMELTAAVHRVWWERLNDFWMLRWHYERGDTRADCQFPAASALAVWWTRRYDAVCDAFTG
;
A
#
# COMPACT_ATOMS: atom_id res chain seq x y z
N MET A 1 9.47 -26.80 7.16
CA MET A 1 9.01 -26.92 5.77
C MET A 1 8.33 -28.25 5.45
N GLY A 2 8.91 -29.40 5.82
CA GLY A 2 8.32 -30.73 5.54
C GLY A 2 6.84 -30.92 5.94
N PRO A 3 6.40 -30.49 7.15
CA PRO A 3 4.98 -30.56 7.53
C PRO A 3 4.04 -29.73 6.65
N LEU A 4 4.51 -28.59 6.12
CA LEU A 4 3.73 -27.71 5.25
C LEU A 4 3.47 -28.37 3.90
N LEU A 5 4.53 -28.81 3.22
CA LEU A 5 4.40 -29.34 1.87
C LEU A 5 3.65 -30.67 1.80
N ARG A 6 3.60 -31.44 2.90
CA ARG A 6 2.72 -32.62 3.01
C ARG A 6 1.23 -32.31 2.88
N LEU A 7 0.84 -31.05 3.04
CA LEU A 7 -0.54 -30.61 2.80
C LEU A 7 -0.82 -30.39 1.30
N TYR A 8 0.21 -30.18 0.48
CA TYR A 8 0.09 -29.80 -0.93
C TYR A 8 0.58 -30.91 -1.85
N ASP A 9 -0.31 -31.82 -2.24
CA ASP A 9 0.02 -32.98 -3.08
C ASP A 9 0.68 -32.61 -4.42
N THR A 10 0.40 -31.40 -4.92
CA THR A 10 0.93 -30.88 -6.19
C THR A 10 2.29 -30.20 -6.04
N ALA A 11 2.71 -29.82 -4.83
CA ALA A 11 3.90 -29.00 -4.60
C ALA A 11 5.21 -29.81 -4.47
N GLY A 12 5.15 -31.13 -4.32
CA GLY A 12 6.36 -31.96 -4.18
C GLY A 12 7.11 -31.72 -2.87
N THR A 13 8.42 -31.96 -2.88
CA THR A 13 9.30 -31.83 -1.70
C THR A 13 10.18 -30.59 -1.78
N ALA A 14 10.48 -29.98 -0.63
CA ALA A 14 11.33 -28.78 -0.57
C ALA A 14 12.76 -29.12 -1.01
N VAL A 15 13.30 -28.27 -1.89
CA VAL A 15 14.71 -28.28 -2.33
C VAL A 15 15.45 -27.11 -1.67
N ALA A 16 14.88 -25.90 -1.71
CA ALA A 16 15.44 -24.72 -1.09
C ALA A 16 14.32 -23.78 -0.62
N CYS A 17 14.57 -23.01 0.44
CA CYS A 17 13.64 -22.01 0.96
C CYS A 17 14.43 -20.79 1.43
N GLU A 18 14.29 -19.69 0.70
CA GLU A 18 15.10 -18.49 0.91
C GLU A 18 14.18 -17.29 1.14
N PRO A 19 14.51 -16.37 2.06
CA PRO A 19 13.78 -15.11 2.19
C PRO A 19 13.74 -14.34 0.86
N VAL A 20 12.65 -13.63 0.61
CA VAL A 20 12.57 -12.67 -0.51
C VAL A 20 12.87 -11.29 0.03
N ASP A 21 13.93 -10.66 -0.48
CA ASP A 21 14.39 -9.33 -0.03
C ASP A 21 13.45 -8.18 -0.44
N GLN A 22 12.58 -8.42 -1.42
CA GLN A 22 11.64 -7.42 -1.96
C GLN A 22 10.26 -7.55 -1.30
N GLY A 23 9.88 -6.51 -0.55
CA GLY A 23 8.66 -6.47 0.26
C GLY A 23 9.00 -5.95 1.65
N LEU A 24 8.96 -4.62 1.81
CA LEU A 24 9.57 -3.92 2.96
C LEU A 24 9.20 -4.53 4.32
N LEU A 25 7.99 -5.09 4.47
CA LEU A 25 7.44 -5.48 5.78
C LEU A 25 7.02 -6.96 5.86
N ASN A 26 6.94 -7.67 4.74
CA ASN A 26 6.36 -9.01 4.69
C ASN A 26 7.41 -10.11 4.89
N ARG A 27 7.05 -11.18 5.59
CA ARG A 27 7.88 -12.39 5.70
C ARG A 27 7.52 -13.35 4.57
N GLY A 28 8.07 -13.08 3.39
CA GLY A 28 7.93 -13.92 2.20
C GLY A 28 9.16 -14.78 1.93
N TYR A 29 8.94 -15.99 1.41
CA TYR A 29 10.02 -16.90 1.05
C TYR A 29 9.83 -17.44 -0.36
N ARG A 30 10.92 -17.52 -1.12
CA ARG A 30 10.98 -18.28 -2.38
C ARG A 30 11.19 -19.74 -2.00
N LEU A 31 10.19 -20.56 -2.26
CA LEU A 31 10.22 -22.00 -2.01
C LEU A 31 10.43 -22.74 -3.33
N CYS A 32 11.62 -23.30 -3.52
CA CYS A 32 11.94 -24.20 -4.62
C CYS A 32 11.62 -25.64 -4.19
N THR A 33 10.94 -26.38 -5.05
CA THR A 33 10.52 -27.76 -4.82
C THR A 33 10.88 -28.63 -6.01
N THR A 34 10.74 -29.94 -5.86
CA THR A 34 10.87 -30.90 -6.95
C THR A 34 9.81 -30.75 -8.06
N ARG A 35 8.77 -29.93 -7.86
CA ARG A 35 7.69 -29.69 -8.83
C ARG A 35 7.53 -28.23 -9.26
N GLY A 36 8.43 -27.34 -8.85
CA GLY A 36 8.42 -25.95 -9.27
C GLY A 36 8.80 -24.97 -8.17
N ARG A 37 8.52 -23.68 -8.44
CA ARG A 37 8.79 -22.56 -7.54
C ARG A 37 7.47 -22.00 -7.01
N TYR A 38 7.48 -21.62 -5.75
CA TYR A 38 6.34 -21.04 -5.06
C TYR A 38 6.78 -19.84 -4.23
N PHE A 39 5.83 -18.96 -3.94
CA PHE A 39 5.98 -17.94 -2.92
C PHE A 39 5.26 -18.40 -1.66
N LEU A 40 6.01 -18.58 -0.58
CA LEU A 40 5.46 -18.91 0.73
C LEU A 40 5.33 -17.63 1.55
N LYS A 41 4.09 -17.24 1.86
CA LYS A 41 3.80 -16.10 2.73
C LYS A 41 3.63 -16.59 4.17
N HIS A 42 4.33 -15.97 5.10
CA HIS A 42 4.09 -16.12 6.54
C HIS A 42 3.29 -14.90 7.03
N HIS A 43 2.04 -15.14 7.45
CA HIS A 43 1.20 -14.11 8.07
C HIS A 43 1.53 -14.04 9.56
N PHE A 44 2.37 -13.07 9.92
CA PHE A 44 2.90 -12.93 11.28
C PHE A 44 2.29 -11.77 12.07
N ASP A 45 1.63 -10.82 11.38
CA ASP A 45 1.01 -9.66 12.01
C ASP A 45 -0.28 -10.11 12.74
N PRO A 46 -0.35 -10.00 14.09
CA PRO A 46 -1.51 -10.45 14.86
C PRO A 46 -2.84 -9.86 14.39
N ASP A 47 -2.84 -8.62 13.88
CA ASP A 47 -4.05 -7.93 13.44
C ASP A 47 -4.60 -8.50 12.12
N THR A 48 -3.77 -9.23 11.37
CA THR A 48 -4.13 -9.77 10.05
C THR A 48 -3.88 -11.28 9.91
N ALA A 49 -3.35 -11.94 10.93
CA ALA A 49 -2.96 -13.36 10.88
C ALA A 49 -4.10 -14.35 11.19
N ASP A 50 -5.33 -13.89 11.46
CA ASP A 50 -6.49 -14.79 11.63
C ASP A 50 -6.71 -15.64 10.36
N PRO A 51 -6.56 -16.98 10.43
CA PRO A 51 -6.71 -17.87 9.27
C PRO A 51 -8.04 -17.70 8.54
N ALA A 52 -9.14 -17.48 9.28
CA ALA A 52 -10.45 -17.31 8.66
C ALA A 52 -10.56 -15.99 7.89
N ALA A 53 -9.95 -14.91 8.40
CA ALA A 53 -9.83 -13.62 7.70
C ALA A 53 -8.93 -13.72 6.47
N ILE A 54 -7.81 -14.43 6.56
CA ILE A 54 -6.92 -14.71 5.41
C ILE A 54 -7.71 -15.44 4.31
N GLU A 55 -8.41 -16.53 4.64
CA GLU A 55 -9.19 -17.29 3.66
C GLU A 55 -10.35 -16.48 3.04
N ARG A 56 -10.98 -15.56 3.80
CA ARG A 56 -11.95 -14.61 3.23
C ARG A 56 -11.32 -13.75 2.14
N ARG A 57 -10.12 -13.22 2.38
CA ARG A 57 -9.36 -12.44 1.39
C ARG A 57 -8.93 -13.30 0.19
N HIS A 58 -8.50 -14.55 0.42
CA HIS A 58 -8.17 -15.48 -0.66
C HIS A 58 -9.35 -15.78 -1.58
N ARG A 59 -10.56 -15.98 -1.01
CA ARG A 59 -11.78 -16.13 -1.82
C ARG A 59 -12.10 -14.87 -2.63
N ALA A 60 -11.82 -13.68 -2.09
CA ALA A 60 -11.93 -12.44 -2.87
C ALA A 60 -10.96 -12.46 -4.06
N THR A 61 -9.68 -12.79 -3.84
CA THR A 61 -8.70 -12.87 -4.94
C THR A 61 -9.07 -13.92 -5.99
N GLN A 62 -9.62 -15.08 -5.61
CA GLN A 62 -10.11 -16.07 -6.57
C GLN A 62 -11.23 -15.52 -7.45
N ARG A 63 -12.19 -14.79 -6.86
CA ARG A 63 -13.29 -14.16 -7.60
C ARG A 63 -12.80 -13.01 -8.48
N LEU A 64 -11.82 -12.23 -8.03
CA LEU A 64 -11.18 -11.19 -8.85
C LEU A 64 -10.45 -11.79 -10.06
N ALA A 65 -9.72 -12.89 -9.87
CA ALA A 65 -9.08 -13.62 -10.96
C ALA A 65 -10.09 -14.10 -12.01
N ALA A 66 -11.25 -14.60 -11.57
CA ALA A 66 -12.35 -15.00 -12.46
C ALA A 66 -12.96 -13.83 -13.26
N LEU A 67 -12.76 -12.58 -12.81
CA LEU A 67 -13.12 -11.36 -13.54
C LEU A 67 -11.97 -10.80 -14.40
N GLY A 68 -10.84 -11.51 -14.49
CA GLY A 68 -9.68 -11.11 -15.28
C GLY A 68 -8.74 -10.12 -14.59
N VAL A 69 -8.91 -9.87 -13.28
CA VAL A 69 -7.95 -9.05 -12.53
C VAL A 69 -6.65 -9.85 -12.33
N PRO A 70 -5.47 -9.31 -12.66
CA PRO A 70 -4.21 -10.02 -12.47
C PRO A 70 -3.88 -10.09 -10.97
N VAL A 71 -4.15 -11.23 -10.33
CA VAL A 71 -3.89 -11.45 -8.90
C VAL A 71 -3.19 -12.79 -8.65
N ALA A 72 -2.37 -12.86 -7.62
CA ALA A 72 -1.70 -14.10 -7.22
C ALA A 72 -2.61 -14.99 -6.36
N VAL A 73 -3.42 -15.84 -7.00
CA VAL A 73 -4.34 -16.76 -6.32
C VAL A 73 -3.56 -17.83 -5.52
N PRO A 74 -3.79 -17.97 -4.20
CA PRO A 74 -3.12 -18.99 -3.40
C PRO A 74 -3.58 -20.41 -3.74
N LEU A 75 -2.68 -21.37 -3.56
CA LEU A 75 -2.97 -22.79 -3.72
C LEU A 75 -3.85 -23.28 -2.56
N ALA A 76 -4.87 -24.06 -2.91
CA ALA A 76 -5.57 -24.87 -1.92
C ALA A 76 -4.73 -26.11 -1.60
N HIS A 77 -4.66 -26.47 -0.33
CA HIS A 77 -4.09 -27.74 0.10
C HIS A 77 -5.13 -28.87 0.03
N ARG A 78 -4.74 -30.12 0.34
CA ARG A 78 -5.58 -31.33 0.18
C ARG A 78 -6.96 -31.29 0.87
N GLU A 79 -7.09 -30.52 1.95
CA GLU A 79 -8.36 -30.31 2.65
C GLU A 79 -9.20 -29.13 2.08
N GLY A 80 -8.83 -28.59 0.92
CA GLY A 80 -9.54 -27.49 0.24
C GLY A 80 -9.35 -26.10 0.83
N ARG A 81 -8.55 -25.95 1.89
CA ARG A 81 -8.22 -24.66 2.52
C ARG A 81 -7.02 -24.02 1.85
N THR A 82 -6.89 -22.71 1.97
CA THR A 82 -5.77 -21.94 1.36
C THR A 82 -4.76 -21.45 2.40
N VAL A 83 -4.96 -21.78 3.67
CA VAL A 83 -4.10 -21.39 4.79
C VAL A 83 -3.75 -22.64 5.58
N ALA A 84 -2.45 -22.86 5.79
CA ALA A 84 -1.93 -23.91 6.66
C ALA A 84 -1.45 -23.29 7.97
N VAL A 85 -1.90 -23.85 9.10
CA VAL A 85 -1.43 -23.43 10.44
C VAL A 85 -0.43 -24.44 10.96
N ILE A 86 0.81 -24.01 11.20
CA ILE A 86 1.92 -24.88 11.62
C ILE A 86 2.63 -24.22 12.79
N GLY A 87 2.70 -24.91 13.93
CA GLY A 87 3.34 -24.38 15.13
C GLY A 87 2.72 -23.06 15.61
N GLY A 88 1.40 -22.87 15.40
CA GLY A 88 0.69 -21.64 15.75
C GLY A 88 0.82 -20.50 14.73
N HIS A 89 1.56 -20.69 13.63
CA HIS A 89 1.77 -19.67 12.60
C HIS A 89 0.99 -19.97 11.33
N ALA A 90 0.40 -18.93 10.73
CA ALA A 90 -0.40 -19.03 9.51
C ALA A 90 0.48 -18.83 8.26
N TYR A 91 0.38 -19.78 7.34
CA TYR A 91 1.12 -19.79 6.07
C TYR A 91 0.18 -19.95 4.88
N ALA A 92 0.52 -19.29 3.78
CA ALA A 92 -0.16 -19.44 2.50
C ALA A 92 0.86 -19.65 1.38
N LEU A 93 0.57 -20.62 0.51
CA LEU A 93 1.42 -20.95 -0.63
C LEU A 93 0.80 -20.34 -1.89
N HIS A 94 1.56 -19.50 -2.59
CA HIS A 94 1.16 -18.86 -3.84
C HIS A 94 2.01 -19.42 -4.99
N PRO A 95 1.48 -19.43 -6.22
CA PRO A 95 2.31 -19.71 -7.39
C PRO A 95 3.42 -18.66 -7.47
N TRP A 96 4.62 -19.07 -7.90
CA TRP A 96 5.65 -18.11 -8.24
C TRP A 96 5.24 -17.37 -9.50
N ILE A 97 5.11 -16.04 -9.40
CA ILE A 97 4.82 -15.19 -10.54
C ILE A 97 6.14 -14.66 -11.08
N ASP A 98 6.50 -15.03 -12.31
CA ASP A 98 7.65 -14.44 -12.98
C ASP A 98 7.39 -12.97 -13.30
N GLY A 99 8.41 -12.14 -13.11
CA GLY A 99 8.34 -10.70 -13.32
C GLY A 99 9.13 -9.95 -12.25
N GLY A 100 8.95 -8.63 -12.23
CA GLY A 100 9.56 -7.76 -11.23
C GLY A 100 8.75 -6.49 -11.01
N HIS A 101 9.13 -5.74 -9.98
CA HIS A 101 8.51 -4.45 -9.69
C HIS A 101 8.97 -3.38 -10.69
N ARG A 102 8.09 -2.42 -10.97
CA ARG A 102 8.43 -1.20 -11.72
C ARG A 102 8.02 0.02 -10.91
N HIS A 103 8.93 0.98 -10.79
CA HIS A 103 8.66 2.29 -10.22
C HIS A 103 8.01 3.20 -11.29
N GLY A 104 7.25 4.22 -10.88
CA GLY A 104 6.58 5.11 -11.85
C GLY A 104 7.54 5.90 -12.73
N ALA A 105 8.79 6.08 -12.33
CA ALA A 105 9.86 6.61 -13.19
C ALA A 105 10.04 5.77 -14.47
N GLN A 106 9.92 4.44 -14.38
CA GLN A 106 10.04 3.49 -15.49
C GLN A 106 8.77 3.38 -16.34
N LEU A 107 7.65 4.00 -15.93
CA LEU A 107 6.40 3.99 -16.68
C LEU A 107 6.33 5.18 -17.63
N THR A 108 5.97 4.94 -18.89
CA THR A 108 5.55 5.98 -19.83
C THR A 108 4.21 6.59 -19.41
N ARG A 109 3.79 7.70 -20.05
CA ARG A 109 2.45 8.29 -19.83
C ARG A 109 1.33 7.30 -20.18
N ALA A 110 1.48 6.55 -21.27
CA ALA A 110 0.51 5.54 -21.68
C ALA A 110 0.41 4.39 -20.67
N GLU A 111 1.55 3.93 -20.13
CA GLU A 111 1.57 2.92 -19.05
C GLU A 111 0.97 3.44 -17.75
N SER A 112 1.18 4.72 -17.44
CA SER A 112 0.57 5.39 -16.26
C SER A 112 -0.96 5.43 -16.40
N ALA A 113 -1.48 5.69 -17.60
CA ALA A 113 -2.92 5.58 -17.86
C ALA A 113 -3.43 4.14 -17.70
N ARG A 114 -2.69 3.13 -18.20
CA ARG A 114 -3.04 1.71 -17.99
C ARG A 114 -3.06 1.34 -16.51
N LEU A 115 -2.12 1.84 -15.71
CA LEU A 115 -2.08 1.65 -14.27
C LEU A 115 -3.32 2.25 -13.58
N GLY A 116 -3.73 3.46 -13.98
CA GLY A 116 -4.94 4.10 -13.45
C GLY A 116 -6.21 3.34 -13.81
N ALA A 117 -6.32 2.90 -15.07
CA ALA A 117 -7.42 2.06 -15.52
C ALA A 117 -7.48 0.73 -14.76
N LEU A 118 -6.32 0.10 -14.51
CA LEU A 118 -6.23 -1.14 -13.72
C LEU A 118 -6.78 -0.93 -12.30
N LEU A 119 -6.34 0.10 -11.57
CA LEU A 119 -6.86 0.34 -10.22
C LEU A 119 -8.36 0.64 -10.22
N GLY A 120 -8.85 1.40 -11.21
CA GLY A 120 -10.29 1.65 -11.33
C GLY A 120 -11.10 0.38 -11.60
N ALA A 121 -10.57 -0.51 -12.46
CA ALA A 121 -11.16 -1.83 -12.71
C ALA A 121 -11.11 -2.74 -11.47
N VAL A 122 -10.03 -2.70 -10.69
CA VAL A 122 -9.91 -3.40 -9.40
C VAL A 122 -11.02 -2.95 -8.44
N HIS A 123 -11.18 -1.64 -8.25
CA HIS A 123 -12.25 -1.10 -7.41
C HIS A 123 -13.65 -1.51 -7.89
N ALA A 124 -13.91 -1.47 -9.20
CA ALA A 124 -15.19 -1.90 -9.75
C ALA A 124 -15.43 -3.41 -9.56
N CYS A 125 -14.41 -4.25 -9.74
CA CYS A 125 -14.51 -5.69 -9.54
C CYS A 125 -14.67 -6.05 -8.06
N LEU A 126 -13.99 -5.36 -7.15
CA LEU A 126 -14.12 -5.55 -5.72
C LEU A 126 -15.56 -5.35 -5.24
N GLU A 127 -16.25 -4.31 -5.72
CA GLU A 127 -17.66 -4.08 -5.40
C GLU A 127 -18.58 -5.22 -5.88
N ARG A 128 -18.19 -5.97 -6.91
CA ARG A 128 -18.96 -7.12 -7.42
C ARG A 128 -18.72 -8.40 -6.62
N VAL A 129 -17.51 -8.61 -6.10
CA VAL A 129 -17.11 -9.89 -5.49
C VAL A 129 -17.18 -9.90 -3.96
N MET A 130 -17.17 -8.71 -3.36
CA MET A 130 -17.22 -8.50 -1.91
C MET A 130 -18.66 -8.28 -1.43
N PRO A 131 -18.97 -8.61 -0.16
CA PRO A 131 -20.30 -8.40 0.40
C PRO A 131 -20.67 -6.90 0.46
N PRO A 132 -21.97 -6.57 0.58
CA PRO A 132 -22.42 -5.19 0.73
C PRO A 132 -21.77 -4.50 1.93
N LYS A 133 -21.32 -3.26 1.73
CA LYS A 133 -20.54 -2.45 2.69
C LYS A 133 -21.21 -2.32 4.07
N GLY A 134 -22.54 -2.21 4.09
CA GLY A 134 -23.33 -2.08 5.33
C GLY A 134 -23.32 -3.32 6.23
N ARG A 135 -22.78 -4.46 5.77
CA ARG A 135 -22.61 -5.69 6.54
C ARG A 135 -21.19 -5.90 7.04
N THR A 136 -20.27 -4.98 6.77
CA THR A 136 -18.85 -5.13 7.08
C THR A 136 -18.34 -3.94 7.88
N ARG A 137 -17.75 -4.22 9.04
CA ARG A 137 -17.03 -3.21 9.83
C ARG A 137 -15.81 -2.74 9.00
N PRO A 138 -15.54 -1.43 8.87
CA PRO A 138 -14.32 -0.93 8.24
C PRO A 138 -13.08 -1.56 8.86
N ALA A 139 -12.07 -1.82 8.02
CA ALA A 139 -10.91 -2.61 8.40
C ALA A 139 -10.00 -1.91 9.42
N THR A 140 -9.95 -0.57 9.45
CA THR A 140 -8.89 0.16 10.17
C THR A 140 -9.26 1.52 10.74
N ALA A 141 -10.50 1.99 10.63
CA ALA A 141 -10.95 3.23 11.30
C ALA A 141 -12.44 3.14 11.65
N PRO A 142 -12.90 3.73 12.76
CA PRO A 142 -14.34 3.96 12.92
C PRO A 142 -14.83 4.74 11.69
N HIS A 143 -16.01 4.38 11.18
CA HIS A 143 -16.70 5.25 10.24
C HIS A 143 -17.47 6.30 11.04
N PRO A 144 -17.36 7.59 10.68
CA PRO A 144 -16.68 8.14 9.50
C PRO A 144 -15.14 8.17 9.62
N VAL A 145 -14.43 8.02 8.47
CA VAL A 145 -12.94 8.09 8.46
C VAL A 145 -12.49 9.45 8.96
N GLU A 146 -11.87 9.48 10.13
CA GLU A 146 -11.39 10.70 10.77
C GLU A 146 -10.11 11.20 10.11
N SER A 147 -10.01 12.53 9.97
CA SER A 147 -8.77 13.18 9.56
C SER A 147 -7.85 13.31 10.78
N ALA A 148 -6.54 13.10 10.60
CA ALA A 148 -5.56 13.24 11.68
C ALA A 148 -5.72 14.57 12.44
N ASP A 149 -5.61 14.52 13.77
CA ASP A 149 -5.61 15.70 14.61
C ASP A 149 -4.22 16.36 14.65
N PRO A 150 -4.10 17.66 14.36
CA PRO A 150 -2.84 18.37 14.52
C PRO A 150 -2.27 18.27 15.94
N ALA A 151 -3.10 18.24 16.99
CA ALA A 151 -2.62 18.14 18.37
C ALA A 151 -1.84 16.85 18.61
N ASP A 152 -2.42 15.70 18.25
CA ASP A 152 -1.75 14.39 18.34
C ASP A 152 -0.45 14.36 17.54
N THR A 153 -0.45 15.08 16.42
CA THR A 153 0.67 15.16 15.50
C THR A 153 1.79 16.04 16.04
N PHE A 154 1.47 17.16 16.70
CA PHE A 154 2.44 18.00 17.40
C PHE A 154 3.11 17.24 18.55
N ASP A 155 2.33 16.45 19.30
CA ASP A 155 2.85 15.59 20.35
C ASP A 155 3.79 14.52 19.78
N LEU A 156 3.41 13.89 18.67
CA LEU A 156 4.26 12.93 17.96
C LEU A 156 5.57 13.57 17.47
N ILE A 157 5.50 14.77 16.88
CA ILE A 157 6.68 15.53 16.45
C ILE A 157 7.61 15.79 17.64
N GLY A 158 7.05 16.21 18.79
CA GLY A 158 7.81 16.42 20.03
C GLY A 158 8.55 15.15 20.48
N ARG A 159 7.85 14.01 20.52
CA ARG A 159 8.44 12.70 20.86
C ARG A 159 9.54 12.28 19.88
N LEU A 160 9.31 12.42 18.58
CA LEU A 160 10.29 12.07 17.55
C LEU A 160 11.53 12.98 17.61
N LEU A 161 11.36 14.29 17.80
CA LEU A 161 12.48 15.22 17.99
C LEU A 161 13.33 14.86 19.21
N ALA A 162 12.72 14.40 20.31
CA ALA A 162 13.46 13.92 21.47
C ALA A 162 14.27 12.65 21.16
N ARG A 163 13.73 11.73 20.35
CA ARG A 163 14.45 10.53 19.90
C ARG A 163 15.62 10.88 18.98
N VAL A 164 15.42 11.74 17.99
CA VAL A 164 16.49 12.23 17.10
C VAL A 164 17.64 12.85 17.91
N ARG A 165 17.33 13.67 18.92
CA ARG A 165 18.34 14.28 19.80
C ARG A 165 19.16 13.26 20.60
N ARG A 166 18.59 12.10 20.93
CA ARG A 166 19.20 11.03 21.73
C ARG A 166 19.92 9.98 20.89
N HIS A 167 19.60 9.85 19.60
CA HIS A 167 20.19 8.85 18.72
C HIS A 167 21.70 9.04 18.58
N ARG A 168 22.49 7.98 18.75
CA ARG A 168 23.96 8.01 18.72
C ARG A 168 24.51 6.75 18.03
N PRO A 169 25.56 6.89 17.19
CA PRO A 169 26.12 8.16 16.70
C PRO A 169 25.10 8.93 15.86
N ALA A 170 25.12 10.26 15.93
CA ALA A 170 24.24 11.08 15.11
C ALA A 170 24.69 11.05 13.65
N ASP A 171 23.76 10.94 12.71
CA ASP A 171 24.07 10.78 11.29
C ASP A 171 23.28 11.75 10.38
N ALA A 172 23.42 11.57 9.06
CA ALA A 172 22.73 12.39 8.06
C ALA A 172 21.21 12.17 8.06
N PHE A 173 20.74 10.98 8.44
CA PHE A 173 19.32 10.68 8.58
C PHE A 173 18.72 11.49 9.73
N ASP A 174 19.41 11.56 10.87
CA ASP A 174 19.00 12.38 12.02
C ASP A 174 18.88 13.87 11.67
N ALA A 175 19.86 14.39 10.93
CA ALA A 175 19.86 15.77 10.48
C ALA A 175 18.63 16.07 9.59
N LEU A 176 18.35 15.19 8.63
CA LEU A 176 17.19 15.31 7.75
C LEU A 176 15.87 15.14 8.50
N ALA A 177 15.78 14.16 9.41
CA ALA A 177 14.60 13.91 10.22
C ALA A 177 14.26 15.12 11.08
N ARG A 178 15.25 15.71 11.77
CA ARG A 178 15.06 16.95 12.55
C ARG A 178 14.57 18.09 11.67
N HIS A 179 15.19 18.31 10.51
CA HIS A 179 14.79 19.36 9.59
C HIS A 179 13.33 19.20 9.14
N ARG A 180 12.97 17.99 8.68
CA ARG A 180 11.62 17.70 8.17
C ARG A 180 10.54 17.71 9.26
N LEU A 181 10.86 17.30 10.49
CA LEU A 181 9.94 17.40 11.63
C LEU A 181 9.60 18.86 11.95
N LEU A 182 10.61 19.74 12.00
CA LEU A 182 10.41 21.17 12.26
C LEU A 182 9.68 21.87 11.11
N GLU A 183 10.05 21.55 9.87
CA GLU A 183 9.36 22.08 8.69
C GLU A 183 7.90 21.64 8.66
N ARG A 184 7.62 20.37 8.97
CA ARG A 184 6.26 19.85 9.00
C ARG A 184 5.43 20.48 10.11
N ARG A 185 6.02 20.69 11.29
CA ARG A 185 5.38 21.44 12.38
C ARG A 185 4.92 22.83 11.92
N ALA A 186 5.80 23.60 11.29
CA ALA A 186 5.48 24.94 10.81
C ALA A 186 4.38 24.93 9.73
N LEU A 187 4.37 23.92 8.84
CA LEU A 187 3.30 23.76 7.85
C LEU A 187 1.95 23.43 8.49
N LEU A 188 1.93 22.56 9.50
CA LEU A 188 0.71 22.21 10.24
C LEU A 188 0.17 23.41 11.03
N GLU A 189 1.04 24.18 11.68
CA GLU A 189 0.65 25.43 12.36
C GLU A 189 0.01 26.43 11.37
N ARG A 190 0.59 26.58 10.17
CA ARG A 190 0.08 27.48 9.13
C ARG A 190 -1.25 27.05 8.51
N HIS A 191 -1.51 25.74 8.45
CA HIS A 191 -2.65 25.18 7.72
C HIS A 191 -3.63 24.43 8.63
N ALA A 192 -3.59 24.65 9.94
CA ALA A 192 -4.42 23.95 10.91
C ALA A 192 -5.92 24.07 10.61
N ASP A 193 -6.33 25.23 10.09
CA ASP A 193 -7.69 25.57 9.65
C ASP A 193 -8.17 24.76 8.42
N ARG A 194 -7.25 24.10 7.71
CA ARG A 194 -7.53 23.33 6.50
C ARG A 194 -7.78 21.84 6.77
N ARG A 195 -7.94 21.41 8.03
CA ARG A 195 -8.26 20.03 8.38
C ARG A 195 -9.52 19.57 7.62
N PRO A 196 -9.46 18.49 6.81
CA PRO A 196 -10.63 17.99 6.12
C PRO A 196 -11.70 17.50 7.11
N PRO A 197 -13.00 17.73 6.85
CA PRO A 197 -14.07 17.17 7.68
C PRO A 197 -14.04 15.64 7.65
N PRO A 198 -14.57 14.97 8.70
CA PRO A 198 -14.69 13.51 8.69
C PRO A 198 -15.65 13.04 7.59
N GLY A 199 -15.37 11.88 7.02
CA GLY A 199 -16.24 11.23 6.03
C GLY A 199 -15.71 11.24 4.59
N GLY A 200 -16.57 10.79 3.67
CA GLY A 200 -16.29 10.60 2.25
C GLY A 200 -16.88 9.29 1.69
N PRO A 201 -17.08 9.17 0.36
CA PRO A 201 -17.55 7.93 -0.25
C PRO A 201 -16.55 6.79 -0.04
N VAL A 202 -17.01 5.70 0.57
CA VAL A 202 -16.20 4.51 0.84
C VAL A 202 -16.56 3.36 -0.09
N GLY A 203 -15.63 2.44 -0.28
CA GLY A 203 -15.83 1.22 -1.03
C GLY A 203 -14.72 0.22 -0.78
N TRP A 204 -14.84 -0.94 -1.40
CA TRP A 204 -13.80 -1.96 -1.28
C TRP A 204 -12.55 -1.51 -2.05
N VAL A 205 -11.41 -1.53 -1.36
CA VAL A 205 -10.09 -1.14 -1.89
C VAL A 205 -9.08 -2.26 -1.68
N HIS A 206 -7.96 -2.21 -2.39
CA HIS A 206 -6.82 -3.09 -2.06
C HIS A 206 -6.27 -2.77 -0.66
N GLY A 207 -6.24 -1.48 -0.31
CA GLY A 207 -5.78 -0.94 0.97
C GLY A 207 -4.27 -0.70 1.05
N ASP A 208 -3.51 -1.00 -0.01
CA ASP A 208 -2.05 -0.85 -0.07
C ASP A 208 -1.48 -0.91 -1.50
N PHE A 209 -2.19 -0.30 -2.46
CA PHE A 209 -1.79 -0.39 -3.86
C PHE A 209 -0.57 0.52 -4.17
N HIS A 210 0.61 -0.10 -4.35
CA HIS A 210 1.87 0.61 -4.59
C HIS A 210 2.88 -0.24 -5.41
N PRO A 211 4.03 0.31 -5.89
CA PRO A 211 4.96 -0.41 -6.77
C PRO A 211 5.42 -1.79 -6.29
N PHE A 212 5.64 -1.97 -4.97
CA PHE A 212 6.07 -3.25 -4.41
C PHE A 212 4.95 -4.30 -4.29
N ASN A 213 3.69 -3.92 -4.58
CA ASN A 213 2.53 -4.82 -4.57
C ASN A 213 2.01 -5.07 -6.00
N LEU A 214 2.75 -4.62 -7.01
CA LEU A 214 2.45 -4.86 -8.42
C LEU A 214 3.67 -5.43 -9.15
N LEU A 215 3.52 -6.64 -9.67
CA LEU A 215 4.50 -7.30 -10.52
C LEU A 215 4.21 -7.00 -11.99
N TYR A 216 5.27 -6.81 -12.77
CA TYR A 216 5.23 -6.65 -14.21
C TYR A 216 6.03 -7.75 -14.90
N LYS A 217 5.51 -8.22 -16.02
CA LYS A 217 6.19 -9.14 -16.95
C LYS A 217 5.94 -8.65 -18.37
N ASP A 218 6.99 -8.58 -19.18
CA ASP A 218 6.93 -8.16 -20.60
C ASP A 218 6.19 -6.82 -20.80
N GLY A 219 6.37 -5.87 -19.88
CA GLY A 219 5.77 -4.53 -19.92
C GLY A 219 4.31 -4.45 -19.45
N ALA A 220 3.68 -5.56 -19.08
CA ALA A 220 2.29 -5.63 -18.61
C ALA A 220 2.20 -6.00 -17.11
N PRO A 221 1.15 -5.51 -16.39
CA PRO A 221 0.80 -6.02 -15.06
C PRO A 221 0.61 -7.53 -15.05
N ALA A 222 1.43 -8.24 -14.28
CA ALA A 222 1.40 -9.71 -14.16
C ALA A 222 0.58 -10.16 -12.94
N ALA A 223 0.78 -9.52 -11.78
CA ALA A 223 0.00 -9.82 -10.58
C ALA A 223 0.00 -8.64 -9.60
N ILE A 224 -1.16 -8.39 -9.01
CA ILE A 224 -1.34 -7.60 -7.79
C ILE A 224 -1.25 -8.57 -6.61
N VAL A 225 -0.33 -8.29 -5.70
CA VAL A 225 -0.01 -9.13 -4.54
C VAL A 225 -0.31 -8.38 -3.24
N ASP A 226 -0.30 -9.11 -2.13
CA ASP A 226 -0.49 -8.56 -0.79
C ASP A 226 -1.84 -7.87 -0.52
N TRP A 227 -2.90 -8.67 -0.55
CA TRP A 227 -4.26 -8.24 -0.26
C TRP A 227 -4.57 -8.14 1.24
N ASP A 228 -3.56 -8.01 2.10
CA ASP A 228 -3.77 -8.12 3.54
C ASP A 228 -4.60 -6.95 4.10
N ARG A 229 -4.50 -5.78 3.45
CA ARG A 229 -5.25 -4.56 3.79
C ARG A 229 -6.59 -4.40 3.06
N LEU A 230 -7.03 -5.44 2.33
CA LEU A 230 -8.33 -5.46 1.64
C LEU A 230 -9.45 -5.11 2.63
N GLY A 231 -10.15 -4.02 2.35
CA GLY A 231 -11.14 -3.46 3.28
C GLY A 231 -12.01 -2.39 2.66
N VAL A 232 -13.03 -1.97 3.42
CA VAL A 232 -13.85 -0.81 3.07
C VAL A 232 -13.12 0.47 3.50
N GLN A 233 -12.67 1.28 2.54
CA GLN A 233 -11.98 2.55 2.75
C GLN A 233 -12.37 3.56 1.65
N PRO A 234 -11.96 4.85 1.74
CA PRO A 234 -12.21 5.81 0.68
C PRO A 234 -11.45 5.48 -0.62
N ARG A 235 -12.17 5.07 -1.67
CA ARG A 235 -11.58 4.58 -2.93
C ARG A 235 -10.72 5.63 -3.64
N ALA A 236 -11.19 6.87 -3.67
CA ALA A 236 -10.46 7.96 -4.30
C ALA A 236 -9.14 8.28 -3.56
N GLU A 237 -9.08 8.07 -2.23
CA GLU A 237 -7.86 8.27 -1.44
C GLU A 237 -6.82 7.18 -1.73
N GLU A 238 -7.21 5.90 -1.94
CA GLU A 238 -6.28 4.87 -2.41
C GLU A 238 -5.67 5.27 -3.77
N ALA A 239 -6.48 5.78 -4.71
CA ALA A 239 -5.99 6.19 -6.01
C ALA A 239 -4.99 7.36 -5.93
N VAL A 240 -5.24 8.34 -5.06
CA VAL A 240 -4.34 9.48 -4.83
C VAL A 240 -3.05 9.03 -4.12
N ARG A 241 -3.17 8.18 -3.09
CA ARG A 241 -2.01 7.61 -2.36
C ARG A 241 -1.13 6.79 -3.27
N ALA A 242 -1.71 5.92 -4.10
CA ALA A 242 -1.00 5.14 -5.09
C ALA A 242 -0.21 6.06 -6.04
N ALA A 243 -0.85 7.08 -6.61
CA ALA A 243 -0.17 8.05 -7.47
C ALA A 243 0.98 8.77 -6.75
N ALA A 244 0.79 9.16 -5.49
CA ALA A 244 1.81 9.81 -4.68
C ALA A 244 3.04 8.91 -4.44
N ILE A 245 2.87 7.58 -4.40
CA ILE A 245 3.98 6.63 -4.22
C ILE A 245 4.60 6.24 -5.58
N PHE A 246 3.80 5.99 -6.60
CA PHE A 246 4.30 5.62 -7.93
C PHE A 246 5.09 6.76 -8.58
N PHE A 247 4.60 8.00 -8.48
CA PHE A 247 5.09 9.11 -9.29
C PHE A 247 5.90 10.16 -8.52
N VAL A 248 6.25 9.89 -7.26
CA VAL A 248 7.23 10.72 -6.54
C VAL A 248 8.61 10.54 -7.15
N ARG A 249 9.30 11.67 -7.36
CA ARG A 249 10.67 11.74 -7.85
C ARG A 249 11.65 11.85 -6.67
N PRO A 250 12.94 11.51 -6.84
CA PRO A 250 13.93 11.55 -5.76
C PRO A 250 13.98 12.89 -5.00
N GLU A 251 13.70 14.01 -5.68
CA GLU A 251 13.70 15.35 -5.11
C GLU A 251 12.45 15.68 -4.29
N GLY A 252 11.50 14.75 -4.19
CA GLY A 252 10.22 14.95 -3.50
C GLY A 252 9.22 15.78 -4.30
N THR A 253 9.13 15.55 -5.62
CA THR A 253 8.14 16.19 -6.50
C THR A 253 7.31 15.12 -7.21
N LEU A 254 6.07 15.43 -7.62
CA LEU A 254 5.28 14.51 -8.45
C LEU A 254 5.52 14.76 -9.94
N ASP A 255 5.59 13.67 -10.71
CA ASP A 255 5.47 13.72 -12.16
C ASP A 255 4.02 14.01 -12.59
N LEU A 256 3.62 15.29 -12.56
CA LEU A 256 2.24 15.71 -12.82
C LEU A 256 1.69 15.25 -14.20
N PRO A 257 2.46 15.23 -15.31
CA PRO A 257 1.98 14.66 -16.56
C PRO A 257 1.60 13.17 -16.47
N LYS A 258 2.37 12.35 -15.74
CA LYS A 258 2.03 10.94 -15.52
C LYS A 258 0.84 10.79 -14.57
N VAL A 259 0.79 11.60 -13.50
CA VAL A 259 -0.36 11.65 -12.57
C VAL A 259 -1.65 11.97 -13.33
N ARG A 260 -1.63 12.94 -14.25
CA ARG A 260 -2.81 13.29 -15.07
C ARG A 260 -3.28 12.14 -15.96
N ALA A 261 -2.34 11.47 -16.63
CA ALA A 261 -2.67 10.30 -17.45
C ALA A 261 -3.30 9.17 -16.61
N TYR A 262 -2.72 8.90 -15.44
CA TYR A 262 -3.23 7.93 -14.47
C TYR A 262 -4.62 8.31 -13.94
N ALA A 263 -4.80 9.52 -13.44
CA ALA A 263 -6.02 9.96 -12.76
C ALA A 263 -7.21 10.01 -13.73
N ARG A 264 -7.00 10.50 -14.97
CA ARG A 264 -8.04 10.50 -16.01
C ARG A 264 -8.51 9.10 -16.36
N ALA A 265 -7.61 8.13 -16.43
CA ALA A 265 -7.95 6.73 -16.71
C ALA A 265 -8.66 6.07 -15.52
N TYR A 266 -8.16 6.30 -14.30
CA TYR A 266 -8.79 5.83 -13.07
C TYR A 266 -10.23 6.32 -12.95
N ARG A 267 -10.46 7.63 -13.11
CA ARG A 267 -11.79 8.23 -13.03
C ARG A 267 -12.80 7.61 -13.99
N ARG A 268 -12.38 7.32 -15.23
CA ARG A 268 -13.23 6.66 -16.23
C ARG A 268 -13.57 5.22 -15.82
N ALA A 269 -12.59 4.45 -15.35
CA ALA A 269 -12.77 3.06 -14.99
C ALA A 269 -13.56 2.87 -13.68
N ALA A 270 -13.38 3.77 -12.71
CA ALA A 270 -14.04 3.72 -11.40
C ALA A 270 -15.34 4.54 -11.32
N SER A 271 -15.74 5.23 -12.40
CA SER A 271 -16.81 6.22 -12.43
C SER A 271 -16.66 7.31 -11.37
N ALA A 272 -15.41 7.73 -11.07
CA ALA A 272 -15.13 8.72 -10.05
C ALA A 272 -15.19 10.15 -10.62
N THR A 273 -15.92 11.01 -9.92
CA THR A 273 -16.12 12.42 -10.27
C THR A 273 -14.86 13.25 -9.98
N PRO A 274 -14.67 14.39 -10.67
CA PRO A 274 -13.60 15.32 -10.31
C PRO A 274 -13.67 15.76 -8.84
N MET A 275 -14.89 15.99 -8.33
CA MET A 275 -15.11 16.43 -6.95
C MET A 275 -14.65 15.38 -5.92
N GLU A 276 -14.90 14.10 -6.15
CA GLU A 276 -14.38 13.02 -5.30
C GLU A 276 -12.86 12.99 -5.29
N LEU A 277 -12.22 13.21 -6.44
CA LEU A 277 -10.75 13.25 -6.53
C LEU A 277 -10.18 14.50 -5.87
N THR A 278 -10.82 15.68 -6.00
CA THR A 278 -10.41 16.90 -5.27
C THR A 278 -10.44 16.68 -3.77
N ALA A 279 -11.53 16.10 -3.25
CA ALA A 279 -11.66 15.79 -1.83
C ALA A 279 -10.58 14.80 -1.37
N ALA A 280 -10.31 13.76 -2.16
CA ALA A 280 -9.26 12.80 -1.88
C ALA A 280 -7.85 13.41 -1.92
N VAL A 281 -7.57 14.31 -2.87
CA VAL A 281 -6.31 15.07 -2.94
C VAL A 281 -6.10 15.87 -1.67
N HIS A 282 -7.13 16.58 -1.20
CA HIS A 282 -7.05 17.35 0.05
C HIS A 282 -6.83 16.47 1.27
N ARG A 283 -7.56 15.34 1.36
CA ARG A 283 -7.44 14.39 2.48
C ARG A 283 -6.09 13.68 2.52
N VAL A 284 -5.59 13.22 1.38
CA VAL A 284 -4.26 12.60 1.31
C VAL A 284 -3.16 13.63 1.55
N TRP A 285 -3.28 14.86 1.04
CA TRP A 285 -2.35 15.94 1.38
C TRP A 285 -2.28 16.17 2.90
N TRP A 286 -3.45 16.28 3.55
CA TRP A 286 -3.54 16.41 5.01
C TRP A 286 -2.89 15.23 5.71
N GLU A 287 -3.19 14.01 5.29
CA GLU A 287 -2.60 12.81 5.86
C GLU A 287 -1.07 12.81 5.71
N ARG A 288 -0.54 13.15 4.54
CA ARG A 288 0.92 13.24 4.31
C ARG A 288 1.59 14.33 5.16
N LEU A 289 0.85 15.37 5.55
CA LEU A 289 1.36 16.35 6.50
C LEU A 289 1.46 15.78 7.92
N ASN A 290 0.63 14.81 8.28
CA ASN A 290 0.56 14.23 9.63
C ASN A 290 1.25 12.86 9.74
N ASP A 291 1.66 12.26 8.62
CA ASP A 291 2.21 10.91 8.56
C ASP A 291 3.74 10.88 8.79
N PHE A 292 4.16 10.22 9.87
CA PHE A 292 5.56 10.04 10.25
C PHE A 292 5.93 8.57 10.45
N TRP A 293 5.24 7.63 9.79
CA TRP A 293 5.45 6.21 10.01
C TRP A 293 6.92 5.78 9.82
N MET A 294 7.63 6.30 8.80
CA MET A 294 9.03 5.94 8.54
C MET A 294 9.93 6.31 9.72
N LEU A 295 9.73 7.49 10.32
CA LEU A 295 10.47 7.91 11.50
C LEU A 295 10.09 7.09 12.74
N ARG A 296 8.82 6.68 12.85
CA ARG A 296 8.41 5.78 13.94
C ARG A 296 9.06 4.40 13.81
N TRP A 297 9.16 3.89 12.59
CA TRP A 297 9.82 2.62 12.32
C TRP A 297 11.31 2.68 12.66
N HIS A 298 12.00 3.70 12.15
CA HIS A 298 13.41 3.93 12.44
C HIS A 298 13.65 4.09 13.95
N TYR A 299 13.01 5.06 14.62
CA TYR A 299 13.34 5.42 16.00
C TYR A 299 12.59 4.64 17.10
N GLU A 300 11.43 4.06 16.82
CA GLU A 300 10.64 3.31 17.81
C GLU A 300 10.82 1.80 17.68
N ARG A 301 11.10 1.31 16.47
CA ARG A 301 11.23 -0.14 16.20
C ARG A 301 12.66 -0.55 15.85
N GLY A 302 13.56 0.41 15.61
CA GLY A 302 14.91 0.12 15.13
C GLY A 302 14.93 -0.48 13.72
N ASP A 303 13.89 -0.21 12.93
CA ASP A 303 13.70 -0.81 11.61
C ASP A 303 13.97 0.22 10.52
N THR A 304 15.09 0.06 9.83
CA THR A 304 15.64 1.00 8.85
C THR A 304 15.26 0.67 7.41
N ARG A 305 14.44 -0.36 7.18
CA ARG A 305 14.10 -0.84 5.81
C ARG A 305 13.44 0.24 4.95
N ALA A 306 12.74 1.19 5.56
CA ALA A 306 12.06 2.28 4.87
C ALA A 306 12.90 3.56 4.73
N ASP A 307 14.10 3.62 5.32
CA ASP A 307 14.88 4.86 5.43
C ASP A 307 15.24 5.46 4.06
N CYS A 308 15.51 4.60 3.06
CA CYS A 308 15.82 5.04 1.71
C CYS A 308 14.67 5.80 1.03
N GLN A 309 13.43 5.64 1.50
CA GLN A 309 12.25 6.33 0.97
C GLN A 309 11.99 7.67 1.67
N PHE A 310 12.50 7.84 2.89
CA PHE A 310 12.21 8.99 3.73
C PHE A 310 12.57 10.34 3.08
N PRO A 311 13.71 10.53 2.38
CA PRO A 311 14.03 11.82 1.78
C PRO A 311 12.99 12.33 0.79
N ALA A 312 12.62 11.49 -0.18
CA ALA A 312 11.64 11.86 -1.20
C ALA A 312 10.23 12.00 -0.62
N ALA A 313 9.81 11.05 0.23
CA ALA A 313 8.48 11.07 0.84
C ALA A 313 8.26 12.27 1.77
N SER A 314 9.27 12.63 2.58
CA SER A 314 9.17 13.79 3.48
C SER A 314 9.19 15.12 2.72
N ALA A 315 10.01 15.24 1.67
CA ALA A 315 10.04 16.42 0.81
C ALA A 315 8.73 16.61 0.02
N LEU A 316 8.09 15.51 -0.40
CA LEU A 316 6.86 15.53 -1.19
C LEU A 316 5.75 16.39 -0.57
N ALA A 317 5.44 16.21 0.71
CA ALA A 317 4.35 16.97 1.32
C ALA A 317 4.66 18.48 1.45
N VAL A 318 5.94 18.87 1.48
CA VAL A 318 6.33 20.30 1.42
C VAL A 318 6.06 20.86 0.04
N TRP A 319 6.55 20.15 -0.99
CA TRP A 319 6.37 20.55 -2.38
C TRP A 319 4.88 20.56 -2.76
N TRP A 320 4.12 19.53 -2.37
CA TRP A 320 2.68 19.45 -2.60
C TRP A 320 1.97 20.65 -1.99
N THR A 321 2.31 21.05 -0.75
CA THR A 321 1.72 22.24 -0.13
C THR A 321 1.94 23.51 -0.96
N ARG A 322 3.12 23.68 -1.57
CA ARG A 322 3.43 24.83 -2.45
C ARG A 322 2.81 24.73 -3.84
N ARG A 323 2.48 23.52 -4.28
CA ARG A 323 1.94 23.21 -5.62
C ARG A 323 0.52 22.66 -5.55
N TYR A 324 -0.22 23.01 -4.50
CA TYR A 324 -1.50 22.41 -4.16
C TYR A 324 -2.47 22.42 -5.35
N ASP A 325 -2.66 23.59 -5.97
CA ASP A 325 -3.58 23.74 -7.11
C ASP A 325 -3.12 22.91 -8.32
N ALA A 326 -1.82 22.90 -8.63
CA ALA A 326 -1.27 22.11 -9.72
C ALA A 326 -1.43 20.60 -9.50
N VAL A 327 -1.38 20.15 -8.24
CA VAL A 327 -1.66 18.75 -7.88
C VAL A 327 -3.15 18.46 -8.04
N CYS A 328 -4.04 19.31 -7.51
CA CYS A 328 -5.49 19.19 -7.70
C CYS A 328 -5.84 19.07 -9.19
N ASP A 329 -5.33 19.99 -10.01
CA ASP A 329 -5.55 20.02 -11.46
C ASP A 329 -5.08 18.72 -12.15
N ALA A 330 -3.97 18.14 -11.70
CA ALA A 330 -3.48 16.89 -12.25
C ALA A 330 -4.41 15.70 -11.97
N PHE A 331 -5.16 15.71 -10.87
CA PHE A 331 -6.13 14.65 -10.57
C PHE A 331 -7.51 14.87 -11.18
N THR A 332 -7.88 16.11 -11.48
CA THR A 332 -9.25 16.49 -11.88
C THR A 332 -9.41 16.74 -13.37
N GLY A 333 -8.38 17.27 -14.04
CA GLY A 333 -8.44 17.66 -15.45
C GLY A 333 -7.90 16.64 -16.44
#